data_AF-A0A9W4G9Y8-F1
#
_entry.id   AF-A0A9W4G9Y8-F1
#
_cell.length_a   1.000
_cell.length_b   1.000
_cell.length_c   1.000
_cell.angle_alpha   90.00
_cell.angle_beta   90.00
_cell.angle_gamma   90.00
#
_symmetry.space_group_name_H-M   'P 1'
#
loop_
_entity.id
_entity.type
_entity.pdbx_description
1 polymer ?
#
loop_
_entity_poly.entity_id
_entity_poly.type
_entity_poly.pdbx_seq_one_letter_code
_entity_poly.pdbx_strand_id
1 'polypeptide(L)'
;MTSLDQQFNQAALHWDLETLYTDLASAKGKRLTPMEKLHLRGLLCGFSPAEIAEQLGKNVKGVKTDLCVTLYRYVKSLVDKLDARIESWREVTEWLEEAGYKRQTPPEIPVDSLLTEKSVVNVNNIHIENHQLVVVFSLKIPTTSVTSESKKYSEMTENSIIAENLVN
;
A
#
# COMPACT_ATOMS: atom_id res chain seq x y z
N MET A 1 9.00 -23.48 4.50
CA MET A 1 9.79 -22.75 3.48
C MET A 1 8.85 -21.78 2.80
N THR A 2 9.01 -20.48 3.02
CA THR A 2 8.18 -19.45 2.39
C THR A 2 8.52 -19.42 0.90
N SER A 3 7.53 -19.46 0.02
CA SER A 3 7.77 -19.35 -1.42
C SER A 3 8.51 -18.03 -1.70
N LEU A 4 9.46 -18.04 -2.63
CA LEU A 4 10.25 -16.85 -2.98
C LEU A 4 9.34 -15.68 -3.38
N ASP A 5 8.19 -15.98 -4.01
CA ASP A 5 7.18 -14.99 -4.40
C ASP A 5 6.43 -14.33 -3.23
N GLN A 6 6.50 -14.94 -2.04
CA GLN A 6 5.84 -14.44 -0.82
C GLN A 6 6.77 -13.62 0.08
N GLN A 7 8.09 -13.64 -0.17
CA GLN A 7 9.01 -12.82 0.59
C GLN A 7 8.78 -11.34 0.32
N PHE A 8 8.89 -10.54 1.39
CA PHE A 8 8.69 -9.08 1.36
C PHE A 8 7.27 -8.62 0.94
N ASN A 9 6.27 -9.48 1.04
CA ASN A 9 4.88 -9.14 0.67
C ASN A 9 4.29 -7.97 1.48
N GLN A 10 4.82 -7.67 2.66
CA GLN A 10 4.43 -6.50 3.45
C GLN A 10 4.63 -5.17 2.69
N ALA A 11 5.50 -5.11 1.66
CA ALA A 11 5.62 -3.95 0.79
C ALA A 11 4.27 -3.58 0.14
N ALA A 12 3.45 -4.58 -0.19
CA ALA A 12 2.14 -4.39 -0.81
C ALA A 12 1.12 -3.71 0.13
N LEU A 13 1.42 -3.55 1.42
CA LEU A 13 0.55 -2.81 2.35
C LEU A 13 0.75 -1.29 2.21
N HIS A 14 2.00 -0.87 2.04
CA HIS A 14 2.40 0.54 2.06
C HIS A 14 2.68 1.12 0.68
N TRP A 15 2.78 0.28 -0.35
CA TRP A 15 3.17 0.68 -1.70
C TRP A 15 2.20 0.17 -2.75
N ASP A 16 1.95 0.99 -3.77
CA ASP A 16 1.23 0.59 -4.95
C ASP A 16 2.15 -0.16 -5.92
N LEU A 17 2.33 -1.46 -5.63
CA LEU A 17 3.21 -2.32 -6.42
C LEU A 17 2.74 -2.54 -7.85
N GLU A 18 1.43 -2.43 -8.11
CA GLU A 18 0.88 -2.68 -9.44
C GLU A 18 1.26 -1.57 -10.40
N THR A 19 0.99 -0.32 -10.02
CA THR A 19 1.39 0.88 -10.76
C THR A 19 2.91 0.94 -10.87
N LEU A 20 3.63 0.71 -9.76
CA LEU A 20 5.10 0.76 -9.74
C LEU A 20 5.75 -0.27 -10.69
N TYR A 21 5.24 -1.51 -10.75
CA TYR A 21 5.77 -2.51 -11.69
C TYR A 21 5.46 -2.20 -13.13
N THR A 22 4.30 -1.59 -13.40
CA THR A 22 3.89 -1.19 -14.75
C THR A 22 4.79 -0.06 -15.24
N ASP A 23 5.00 0.95 -14.41
CA ASP A 23 5.80 2.12 -14.77
C ASP A 23 7.29 1.79 -14.89
N LEU A 24 7.83 0.98 -13.98
CA LEU A 24 9.20 0.49 -14.11
C LEU A 24 9.38 -0.41 -15.35
N ALA A 25 8.35 -1.17 -15.74
CA ALA A 25 8.42 -1.97 -16.97
C ALA A 25 8.44 -1.09 -18.21
N SER A 26 7.69 0.01 -18.19
CA SER A 26 7.71 1.05 -19.23
C SER A 26 9.07 1.73 -19.31
N ALA A 27 9.64 2.15 -18.17
CA ALA A 27 10.97 2.77 -18.10
C ALA A 27 12.09 1.81 -18.54
N LYS A 28 11.98 0.52 -18.22
CA LYS A 28 12.91 -0.52 -18.69
C LYS A 28 12.71 -0.89 -20.17
N GLY A 29 11.52 -0.62 -20.72
CA GLY A 29 11.09 -1.09 -22.04
C GLY A 29 10.77 -2.60 -22.11
N LYS A 30 10.74 -3.30 -20.97
CA LYS A 30 10.45 -4.75 -20.84
C LYS A 30 9.84 -5.06 -19.47
N ARG A 31 9.16 -6.20 -19.37
CA ARG A 31 8.62 -6.70 -18.09
C ARG A 31 9.72 -6.88 -17.05
N LEU A 32 9.42 -6.53 -15.80
CA LEU A 32 10.28 -6.86 -14.66
C LEU A 32 10.29 -8.37 -14.44
N THR A 33 11.48 -8.92 -14.26
CA THR A 33 11.69 -10.30 -13.87
C THR A 33 11.18 -10.53 -12.45
N PRO A 34 10.83 -11.77 -12.07
CA PRO A 34 10.44 -12.10 -10.69
C PRO A 34 11.48 -11.65 -9.67
N MET A 35 12.77 -11.72 -10.04
CA MET A 35 13.87 -11.35 -9.15
C MET A 35 13.97 -9.84 -8.91
N GLU A 36 13.82 -9.03 -9.96
CA GLU A 36 13.80 -7.56 -9.83
C GLU A 36 12.63 -7.13 -8.95
N LYS A 37 11.44 -7.73 -9.14
CA LYS A 37 10.28 -7.47 -8.28
C LYS A 37 10.55 -7.81 -6.82
N LEU A 38 11.22 -8.94 -6.59
CA LEU A 38 11.57 -9.41 -5.25
C LEU A 38 12.56 -8.48 -4.54
N HIS A 39 13.66 -8.12 -5.21
CA HIS A 39 14.64 -7.19 -4.65
C HIS A 39 14.04 -5.80 -4.41
N LEU A 40 13.17 -5.32 -5.32
CA LEU A 40 12.43 -4.08 -5.15
C LEU A 40 11.53 -4.13 -3.91
N ARG A 41 10.74 -5.20 -3.70
CA ARG A 41 9.94 -5.36 -2.48
C ARG A 41 10.81 -5.33 -1.22
N GLY A 42 11.98 -5.97 -1.24
CA GLY A 42 12.95 -5.91 -0.15
C GLY A 42 13.35 -4.47 0.19
N LEU A 43 13.71 -3.67 -0.82
CA LEU A 43 14.04 -2.26 -0.62
C LEU A 43 12.86 -1.45 -0.07
N LEU A 44 11.66 -1.63 -0.63
CA LEU A 44 10.45 -0.92 -0.20
C LEU A 44 10.01 -1.26 1.23
N CYS A 45 10.43 -2.42 1.74
CA CYS A 45 10.26 -2.80 3.14
C CYS A 45 11.31 -2.17 4.07
N GLY A 46 12.29 -1.45 3.53
CA GLY A 46 13.37 -0.84 4.31
C GLY A 46 14.57 -1.76 4.56
N PHE A 47 14.70 -2.88 3.83
CA PHE A 47 15.89 -3.72 3.93
C PHE A 47 17.02 -3.21 3.03
N SER A 48 18.24 -3.23 3.55
CA SER A 48 19.44 -2.97 2.79
C SER A 48 19.76 -4.11 1.80
N PRO A 49 20.57 -3.87 0.76
CA PRO A 49 21.02 -4.91 -0.16
C PRO A 49 21.70 -6.12 0.51
N ALA A 50 22.33 -5.93 1.67
CA ALA A 50 22.98 -7.00 2.43
C ALA A 50 21.93 -7.87 3.15
N GLU A 51 20.95 -7.24 3.81
CA GLU A 51 19.84 -7.94 4.49
C GLU A 51 18.98 -8.70 3.48
N ILE A 52 18.70 -8.10 2.32
CA ILE A 52 17.98 -8.76 1.22
C ILE A 52 18.75 -10.02 0.77
N ALA A 53 20.08 -9.93 0.61
CA ALA A 53 20.88 -11.07 0.20
C ALA A 53 20.92 -12.18 1.25
N GLU A 54 21.03 -11.83 2.53
CA GLU A 54 20.97 -12.77 3.65
C GLU A 54 19.64 -13.51 3.68
N GLN A 55 18.52 -12.78 3.60
CA GLN A 55 17.17 -13.37 3.63
C GLN A 55 16.86 -14.24 2.40
N LEU A 56 17.51 -13.96 1.26
CA LEU A 56 17.41 -14.77 0.05
C LEU A 56 18.41 -15.93 -0.01
N GLY A 57 19.34 -16.04 0.96
CA GLY A 57 20.44 -17.01 0.90
C GLY A 57 21.37 -16.80 -0.30
N LYS A 58 21.57 -15.55 -0.71
CA LYS A 58 22.31 -15.17 -1.92
C LYS A 58 23.60 -14.42 -1.59
N ASN A 59 24.47 -14.35 -2.60
CA ASN A 59 25.67 -13.54 -2.50
C ASN A 59 25.33 -12.04 -2.49
N VAL A 60 25.76 -11.34 -1.43
CA VAL A 60 25.59 -9.89 -1.24
C VAL A 60 26.07 -9.08 -2.44
N LYS A 61 27.20 -9.44 -3.05
CA LYS A 61 27.73 -8.74 -4.23
C LYS A 61 26.80 -8.88 -5.42
N GLY A 62 26.18 -10.05 -5.60
CA GLY A 62 25.21 -10.28 -6.68
C GLY A 62 23.98 -9.39 -6.55
N VAL A 63 23.40 -9.34 -5.34
CA VAL A 63 22.22 -8.49 -5.04
C VAL A 63 22.55 -7.01 -5.17
N LYS A 64 23.70 -6.56 -4.66
CA LYS A 64 24.14 -5.16 -4.81
C LYS A 64 24.32 -4.76 -6.27
N THR A 65 24.97 -5.60 -7.07
CA THR A 65 25.17 -5.32 -8.50
C THR A 65 23.84 -5.26 -9.23
N ASP A 66 22.93 -6.20 -8.98
CA ASP A 66 21.60 -6.18 -9.59
C ASP A 66 20.86 -4.88 -9.23
N LEU A 67 20.77 -4.53 -7.95
CA LEU A 67 20.10 -3.30 -7.51
C LEU A 67 20.73 -2.04 -8.12
N CYS A 68 22.06 -1.87 -8.02
CA CYS A 68 22.74 -0.67 -8.48
C CYS A 68 22.75 -0.52 -10.00
N VAL A 69 22.90 -1.62 -10.74
CA VAL A 69 23.05 -1.58 -12.21
C VAL A 69 21.71 -1.62 -12.92
N THR A 70 20.73 -2.37 -12.40
CA THR A 70 19.44 -2.56 -13.07
C THR A 70 18.38 -1.67 -12.43
N LEU A 71 18.01 -1.95 -11.18
CA LEU A 71 16.84 -1.34 -10.54
C LEU A 71 16.99 0.17 -10.39
N TYR A 72 18.16 0.64 -9.94
CA TYR A 72 18.40 2.07 -9.71
C TYR A 72 18.36 2.87 -11.01
N ARG A 73 18.81 2.26 -12.12
CA ARG A 73 18.71 2.88 -13.44
C ARG A 73 17.26 3.06 -13.86
N TYR A 74 16.42 2.05 -13.63
CA TYR A 74 15.00 2.14 -13.98
C TYR A 74 14.29 3.17 -13.12
N VAL A 75 14.58 3.22 -11.82
CA VAL A 75 14.00 4.24 -10.93
C VAL A 75 14.43 5.64 -11.36
N LYS A 76 15.71 5.88 -11.67
CA LYS A 76 16.17 7.17 -12.21
C LYS A 76 15.43 7.59 -13.47
N SER A 77 15.22 6.64 -14.39
CA SER A 77 14.47 6.89 -15.62
C SER A 77 13.00 7.19 -15.35
N LEU A 78 12.43 6.60 -14.28
CA LEU A 78 11.04 6.78 -13.91
C LEU A 78 10.79 8.16 -13.27
N VAL A 79 11.70 8.60 -12.39
CA VAL A 79 11.56 9.88 -11.67
C VAL A 79 12.25 11.06 -12.38
N ASP A 80 12.70 10.86 -13.62
CA ASP A 80 13.44 11.84 -14.42
C ASP A 80 14.68 12.45 -13.73
N LYS A 81 15.42 11.60 -12.99
CA LYS A 81 16.66 11.96 -12.28
C LYS A 81 17.87 11.20 -12.83
N LEU A 82 18.05 11.21 -14.15
CA LEU A 82 19.11 10.45 -14.81
C LEU A 82 20.53 10.85 -14.35
N ASP A 83 20.75 12.14 -14.12
CA ASP A 83 22.05 12.69 -13.71
C ASP A 83 22.30 12.62 -12.19
N ALA A 84 21.27 12.29 -11.40
CA ALA A 84 21.41 12.22 -9.95
C ALA A 84 22.25 11.00 -9.54
N ARG A 85 23.16 11.18 -8.59
CA ARG A 85 23.88 10.07 -7.96
C ARG A 85 23.07 9.56 -6.78
N ILE A 86 22.80 8.26 -6.75
CA ILE A 86 22.22 7.58 -5.59
C ILE A 86 23.38 7.19 -4.68
N GLU A 87 23.46 7.79 -3.50
CA GLU A 87 24.51 7.49 -2.51
C GLU A 87 24.06 6.41 -1.52
N SER A 88 22.77 6.39 -1.22
CA SER A 88 22.11 5.46 -0.32
C SER A 88 20.94 4.75 -0.99
N TRP A 89 20.76 3.48 -0.68
CA TRP A 89 19.58 2.72 -1.11
C TRP A 89 18.26 3.31 -0.59
N ARG A 90 18.31 4.12 0.48
CA ARG A 90 17.15 4.81 1.04
C ARG A 90 16.62 5.92 0.13
N GLU A 91 17.51 6.57 -0.62
CA GLU A 91 17.11 7.62 -1.59
C GLU A 91 16.18 7.04 -2.66
N VAL A 92 16.37 5.76 -3.02
CA VAL A 92 15.48 5.08 -3.99
C VAL A 92 14.07 4.98 -3.44
N THR A 93 13.92 4.62 -2.16
CA THR A 93 12.60 4.58 -1.53
C THR A 93 12.00 5.98 -1.38
N GLU A 94 12.82 6.98 -1.03
CA GLU A 94 12.36 8.36 -0.91
C GLU A 94 11.88 8.93 -2.24
N TRP A 95 12.60 8.71 -3.34
CA TRP A 95 12.17 9.17 -4.66
C TRP A 95 10.89 8.50 -5.14
N LEU A 96 10.69 7.22 -4.82
CA LEU A 96 9.44 6.52 -5.15
C LEU A 96 8.28 7.02 -4.28
N GLU A 97 8.54 7.42 -3.03
CA GLU A 97 7.55 8.06 -2.17
C GLU A 97 7.16 9.45 -2.70
N GLU A 98 8.14 10.27 -3.06
CA GLU A 98 7.92 11.59 -3.69
C GLU A 98 7.15 11.50 -5.01
N ALA A 99 7.39 10.44 -5.79
CA ALA A 99 6.65 10.16 -7.03
C ALA A 99 5.21 9.65 -6.79
N GLY A 100 4.80 9.46 -5.53
CA GLY A 100 3.43 9.10 -5.17
C GLY A 100 3.13 7.60 -5.18
N TYR A 101 4.15 6.73 -5.26
CA TYR A 101 3.94 5.28 -5.23
C TYR A 101 3.67 4.72 -3.83
N LYS A 102 3.99 5.50 -2.79
CA LYS A 102 3.64 5.11 -1.43
C LYS A 102 2.16 5.36 -1.24
N ARG A 103 1.42 4.32 -0.84
CA ARG A 103 0.01 4.45 -0.53
C ARG A 103 -0.12 5.44 0.60
N GLN A 104 -1.01 6.40 0.42
CA GLN A 104 -1.45 7.21 1.53
C GLN A 104 -2.06 6.24 2.54
N THR A 105 -1.39 6.05 3.67
CA THR A 105 -2.05 5.50 4.84
C THR A 105 -3.25 6.41 5.07
N PRO A 106 -4.49 5.88 5.08
CA PRO A 106 -5.62 6.68 5.53
C PRO A 106 -5.17 7.35 6.82
N PRO A 107 -5.33 8.67 6.98
CA PRO A 107 -4.97 9.33 8.22
C PRO A 107 -5.57 8.48 9.34
N GLU A 108 -4.74 8.05 10.30
CA GLU A 108 -5.23 7.32 11.46
C GLU A 108 -6.37 8.15 12.02
N ILE A 109 -7.61 7.75 11.73
CA ILE A 109 -8.76 8.49 12.22
C ILE A 109 -8.69 8.24 13.71
N PRO A 110 -8.48 9.27 14.55
CA PRO A 110 -8.48 9.06 15.98
C PRO A 110 -9.80 8.37 16.30
N VAL A 111 -9.73 7.18 16.88
CA VAL A 111 -10.95 6.41 17.20
C VAL A 111 -11.87 7.22 18.11
N ASP A 112 -11.28 8.11 18.91
CA ASP A 112 -11.95 9.11 19.74
C ASP A 112 -12.82 10.08 18.93
N SER A 113 -12.47 10.36 17.67
CA SER A 113 -13.25 11.22 16.76
C SER A 113 -14.42 10.46 16.11
N LEU A 114 -14.37 9.13 16.03
CA LEU A 114 -15.42 8.29 15.42
C LEU A 114 -16.43 7.78 16.45
N LEU A 115 -16.01 7.69 17.72
CA LEU A 115 -16.86 7.29 18.82
C LEU A 115 -17.34 8.54 19.54
N THR A 116 -18.57 8.96 19.24
CA THR A 116 -19.26 9.91 20.13
C THR A 116 -19.20 9.36 21.56
N GLU A 117 -19.03 10.21 22.59
CA GLU A 117 -19.01 9.81 24.02
C GLU A 117 -20.20 8.93 24.47
N LYS A 118 -21.23 8.80 23.62
CA LYS A 118 -22.45 8.00 23.79
C LYS A 118 -22.43 6.64 23.07
N SER A 119 -21.37 6.30 22.34
CA SER A 119 -21.22 4.97 21.74
C SER A 119 -20.98 3.94 22.85
N VAL A 120 -21.95 3.06 23.07
CA VAL A 120 -21.88 2.02 24.10
C VAL A 120 -21.71 0.67 23.41
N VAL A 121 -20.65 -0.03 23.78
CA VAL A 121 -20.44 -1.45 23.44
C VAL A 121 -20.83 -2.27 24.66
N ASN A 122 -21.82 -3.15 24.51
CA ASN A 122 -22.18 -4.10 25.55
C ASN A 122 -21.68 -5.49 25.15
N VAL A 123 -20.80 -6.07 25.96
CA VAL A 123 -20.35 -7.44 25.78
C VAL A 123 -21.21 -8.32 26.68
N ASN A 124 -22.11 -9.08 26.05
CA ASN A 124 -23.13 -9.83 26.74
C ASN A 124 -22.60 -11.14 27.32
N ASN A 125 -21.67 -11.80 26.61
CA ASN A 125 -21.11 -13.07 27.06
C ASN A 125 -19.72 -13.28 26.46
N ILE A 126 -18.77 -13.65 27.31
CA ILE A 126 -17.43 -14.09 26.90
C ILE A 126 -17.27 -15.50 27.43
N HIS A 127 -17.03 -16.44 26.53
CA HIS A 127 -16.86 -17.84 26.90
C HIS A 127 -15.71 -18.45 26.10
N ILE A 128 -14.97 -19.33 26.76
CA ILE A 128 -13.88 -20.09 26.16
C ILE A 128 -14.16 -21.57 26.46
N GLU A 129 -14.55 -22.33 25.44
CA GLU A 129 -14.63 -23.80 25.51
C GLU A 129 -13.95 -24.41 24.28
N ASN A 130 -13.34 -25.59 24.45
CA ASN A 130 -12.74 -26.37 23.38
C ASN A 130 -11.74 -25.59 22.49
N HIS A 131 -10.89 -24.76 23.11
CA HIS A 131 -9.94 -23.87 22.41
C HIS A 131 -10.60 -22.85 21.47
N GLN A 132 -11.91 -22.62 21.60
CA GLN A 132 -12.65 -21.60 20.85
C GLN A 132 -13.09 -20.49 21.79
N LEU A 133 -12.65 -19.27 21.46
CA LEU A 133 -13.12 -18.04 22.07
C LEU A 133 -14.40 -17.60 21.36
N VAL A 134 -15.50 -17.51 22.09
CA VAL A 134 -16.78 -16.97 21.59
C VAL A 134 -17.07 -15.67 22.32
N VAL A 135 -17.18 -14.59 21.56
CA VAL A 135 -17.53 -13.26 22.06
C VAL A 135 -18.82 -12.82 21.40
N VAL A 136 -19.86 -12.60 22.21
CA VAL A 136 -21.14 -12.04 21.75
C VAL A 136 -21.26 -10.62 22.28
N PHE A 137 -21.37 -9.65 21.38
CA PHE A 137 -21.52 -8.24 21.74
C PHE A 137 -22.65 -7.58 20.96
N SER A 138 -23.26 -6.57 21.58
CA SER A 138 -24.24 -5.68 20.99
C SER A 138 -23.62 -4.30 20.81
N LEU A 139 -23.60 -3.80 19.58
CA LEU A 139 -23.06 -2.49 19.24
C LEU A 139 -24.20 -1.52 18.91
N LYS A 140 -24.23 -0.37 19.58
CA LYS A 140 -25.15 0.74 19.28
C LYS A 140 -24.34 1.99 18.95
N ILE A 141 -24.44 2.44 17.70
CA ILE A 141 -23.77 3.65 17.21
C ILE A 141 -24.84 4.75 17.04
N PRO A 142 -24.87 5.77 17.90
CA PRO A 142 -25.75 6.91 17.71
C PRO A 142 -25.27 7.73 16.51
N THR A 143 -26.07 7.77 15.44
CA THR A 143 -25.84 8.69 14.33
C THR A 143 -26.48 10.03 14.69
N THR A 144 -25.68 11.10 14.77
CA THR A 144 -26.22 12.46 14.82
C THR A 144 -26.99 12.68 13.53
N SER A 145 -28.27 13.03 13.61
CA SER A 145 -29.05 13.44 12.43
C SER A 145 -28.29 14.55 11.72
N VAL A 146 -27.85 14.25 10.50
CA VAL A 146 -27.10 15.11 9.59
C VAL A 146 -27.62 16.54 9.55
N THR A 147 -26.81 17.48 10.02
CA THR A 147 -26.93 18.90 9.69
C THR A 147 -26.38 19.10 8.28
N SER A 148 -27.29 19.13 7.31
CA SER A 148 -27.24 19.89 6.04
C SER A 148 -25.94 20.06 5.24
N GLU A 149 -25.03 19.08 5.18
CA GLU A 149 -23.94 19.08 4.18
C GLU A 149 -23.83 17.80 3.35
N SER A 150 -24.60 16.76 3.69
CA SER A 150 -24.63 15.47 2.97
C SER A 150 -25.58 15.41 1.77
N LYS A 151 -26.25 16.51 1.37
CA LYS A 151 -27.10 16.52 0.17
C LYS A 151 -26.33 16.66 -1.16
N LYS A 152 -25.07 17.10 -1.16
CA LYS A 152 -24.33 17.32 -2.41
C LYS A 152 -23.84 16.04 -3.12
N TYR A 153 -23.70 14.93 -2.41
CA TYR A 153 -23.18 13.69 -3.00
C TYR A 153 -24.26 12.70 -3.47
N SER A 154 -25.53 12.87 -3.08
CA SER A 154 -26.63 12.04 -3.60
C SER A 154 -27.43 12.69 -4.74
N GLU A 155 -27.45 14.03 -4.86
CA GLU A 155 -28.16 14.72 -5.95
C GLU A 155 -27.40 14.71 -7.29
N MET A 156 -26.09 14.46 -7.30
CA MET A 156 -25.32 14.32 -8.55
C MET A 156 -25.56 12.99 -9.29
N THR A 157 -26.05 11.95 -8.60
CA THR A 157 -26.32 10.64 -9.21
C THR A 157 -27.73 10.51 -9.78
N GLU A 158 -28.73 11.24 -9.28
CA GLU A 158 -30.08 11.17 -9.85
C GLU A 158 -30.25 12.06 -11.11
N ASN A 159 -29.62 13.24 -11.13
CA ASN A 159 -29.76 14.16 -12.28
C ASN A 159 -29.01 13.68 -13.54
N SER A 160 -28.04 12.76 -13.43
CA SER A 160 -27.40 12.15 -14.59
C SER A 160 -28.22 11.01 -15.20
N ILE A 161 -29.04 10.32 -14.40
CA ILE A 161 -29.86 9.18 -14.87
C ILE A 161 -31.11 9.66 -15.62
N ILE A 162 -31.61 10.86 -15.29
CA ILE A 162 -32.80 11.43 -15.95
C ILE A 162 -32.46 12.08 -17.30
N ALA A 163 -31.22 12.58 -17.48
CA ALA A 163 -30.81 13.24 -18.73
C ALA A 163 -30.60 12.27 -19.91
N GLU A 164 -30.25 11.00 -19.67
CA GLU A 164 -30.07 10.01 -20.74
C GLU A 164 -31.38 9.35 -21.23
N ASN A 165 -32.52 9.58 -20.57
CA ASN A 165 -33.81 8.99 -20.93
C ASN A 165 -34.78 9.95 -21.66
N LEU A 166 -34.32 11.14 -22.06
CA LEU A 166 -35.11 12.12 -22.83
C LEU A 166 -34.59 12.36 -24.26
N VAL A 167 -33.62 11.57 -24.72
CA VAL A 167 -33.18 11.56 -26.11
C VAL A 167 -33.41 10.17 -26.70
N ASN A 168 -34.68 9.83 -26.89
CA ASN A 168 -35.16 8.88 -27.90
C ASN A 168 -36.47 9.42 -28.47
#